data_AF-A0A6I1B3J7-F1
#
_entry.id   AF-A0A6I1B3J7-F1
#
_cell.length_a   1.000
_cell.length_b   1.000
_cell.length_c   1.000
_cell.angle_alpha   90.00
_cell.angle_beta   90.00
_cell.angle_gamma   90.00
#
_symmetry.space_group_name_H-M   'P 1'
#
loop_
_entity.id
_entity.type
_entity.pdbx_description
1 polymer ?
#
loop_
_entity_poly.entity_id
_entity_poly.type
_entity_poly.pdbx_seq_one_letter_code
_entity_poly.pdbx_strand_id
1 'polypeptide(L)'
;MKQEHFEFNELPYQTLARFGLTQEMIEDLPMRVLEEIGRGGYSPVLPVRVTDENGETIESRSRFAFIRMESGAVDVVFYPALKSSPLERYDENQQKQLLEGKTIIADVEMADGRCSKSFVQIDEGTKQVMYVPTPIIARNLKVLAGMMHLGTVEVNGMQHGEPLTVAVEGEPVTVGIDLHNKTGIRFCAGDAQKWKEQPKREWDKYTFGCYGCWVMDDDGNLDYVPEEEYTEELWNEQKKSGERNRAAGLHK
;
A
#
# COMPACT_ATOMS: atom_id res chain seq x y z
N MET A 1 -17.04 2.66 -13.11
CA MET A 1 -16.72 3.89 -12.37
C MET A 1 -15.67 4.63 -13.16
N LYS A 2 -15.81 5.94 -13.43
CA LYS A 2 -14.70 6.70 -14.01
C LYS A 2 -13.52 6.58 -13.05
N GLN A 3 -12.37 6.09 -13.53
CA GLN A 3 -11.13 6.25 -12.78
C GLN A 3 -10.83 7.75 -12.80
N GLU A 4 -10.77 8.37 -11.63
CA GLU A 4 -10.23 9.72 -11.53
C GLU A 4 -8.75 9.63 -11.90
N HIS A 5 -8.34 10.48 -12.83
CA HIS A 5 -6.95 10.64 -13.22
C HIS A 5 -6.48 12.01 -12.78
N PHE A 6 -5.29 12.06 -12.18
CA PHE A 6 -4.61 13.25 -11.74
C PHE A 6 -3.36 13.46 -12.60
N GLU A 7 -3.28 14.59 -13.28
CA GLU A 7 -2.09 14.99 -14.05
C GLU A 7 -1.03 15.57 -13.11
N PHE A 8 0.26 15.41 -13.42
CA PHE A 8 1.34 15.90 -12.54
C PHE A 8 1.29 17.43 -12.34
N ASN A 9 0.90 18.17 -13.37
CA ASN A 9 0.85 19.63 -13.33
C ASN A 9 -0.30 20.21 -12.48
N GLU A 10 -1.27 19.40 -12.07
CA GLU A 10 -2.35 19.82 -11.18
C GLU A 10 -2.13 19.38 -9.73
N LEU A 11 -1.06 18.65 -9.43
CA LEU A 11 -0.80 18.16 -8.08
C LEU A 11 -0.52 19.32 -7.11
N PRO A 12 -1.02 19.23 -5.86
CA PRO A 12 -0.88 20.28 -4.87
C PRO A 12 0.51 20.28 -4.20
N TYR A 13 1.58 20.44 -4.99
CA TYR A 13 2.97 20.41 -4.49
C TYR A 13 3.23 21.44 -3.39
N GLN A 14 2.60 22.61 -3.47
CA GLN A 14 2.73 23.63 -2.42
C GLN A 14 2.13 23.16 -1.08
N THR A 15 1.04 22.39 -1.11
CA THR A 15 0.45 21.82 0.10
C THR A 15 1.35 20.70 0.63
N LEU A 16 1.79 19.78 -0.23
CA LEU A 16 2.71 18.69 0.14
C LEU A 16 4.00 19.22 0.78
N ALA A 17 4.59 20.29 0.23
CA ALA A 17 5.81 20.89 0.76
C ALA A 17 5.67 21.42 2.18
N ARG A 18 4.47 21.87 2.59
CA ARG A 18 4.19 22.29 3.98
C ARG A 18 4.24 21.11 4.97
N PHE A 19 4.11 19.88 4.46
CA PHE A 19 4.27 18.64 5.22
C PHE A 19 5.64 17.98 4.99
N GLY A 20 6.61 18.72 4.44
CA GLY A 20 7.97 18.23 4.22
C GLY A 20 8.14 17.32 3.00
N LEU A 21 7.15 17.24 2.10
CA LEU A 21 7.21 16.49 0.85
C LEU A 21 7.38 17.45 -0.33
N THR A 22 8.61 17.65 -0.79
CA THR A 22 8.89 18.58 -1.90
C THR A 22 8.44 18.00 -3.24
N GLN A 23 8.35 18.85 -4.27
CA GLN A 23 8.06 18.39 -5.62
C GLN A 23 9.09 17.37 -6.12
N GLU A 24 10.38 17.64 -5.89
CA GLU A 24 11.49 16.75 -6.25
C GLU A 24 11.36 15.37 -5.60
N MET A 25 11.04 15.33 -4.30
CA MET A 25 10.80 14.07 -3.58
C MET A 25 9.67 13.25 -4.21
N ILE A 26 8.60 13.93 -4.66
CA ILE A 26 7.48 13.26 -5.33
C ILE A 26 7.87 12.80 -6.73
N GLU A 27 8.52 13.66 -7.53
CA GLU A 27 8.95 13.32 -8.89
C GLU A 27 9.97 12.16 -8.92
N ASP A 28 10.74 11.99 -7.85
CA ASP A 28 11.70 10.90 -7.68
C ASP A 28 11.07 9.58 -7.21
N LEU A 29 9.76 9.55 -6.97
CA LEU A 29 9.06 8.29 -6.77
C LEU A 29 9.11 7.46 -8.08
N PRO A 30 9.22 6.12 -8.00
CA PRO A 30 9.17 5.25 -9.18
C PRO A 30 7.94 5.50 -10.05
N MET A 31 8.08 5.41 -11.38
CA MET A 31 6.98 5.64 -12.32
C MET A 31 5.70 4.85 -11.98
N ARG A 32 5.83 3.59 -11.54
CA ARG A 32 4.69 2.77 -11.12
C ARG A 32 3.91 3.39 -9.94
N VAL A 33 4.61 4.04 -9.01
CA VAL A 33 4.03 4.72 -7.85
C VAL A 33 3.35 6.01 -8.29
N LEU A 34 4.01 6.76 -9.18
CA LEU A 34 3.46 7.96 -9.80
C LEU A 34 2.16 7.66 -10.58
N GLU A 35 2.12 6.55 -11.33
CA GLU A 35 0.91 6.06 -12.01
C GLU A 35 -0.19 5.64 -11.02
N GLU A 36 0.17 5.02 -9.89
CA GLU A 36 -0.78 4.60 -8.86
C GLU A 36 -1.45 5.82 -8.20
N ILE A 37 -0.67 6.79 -7.72
CA ILE A 37 -1.20 8.03 -7.12
C ILE A 37 -1.97 8.86 -8.16
N GLY A 38 -1.50 8.88 -9.41
CA GLY A 38 -2.18 9.53 -10.53
C GLY A 38 -3.53 8.89 -10.89
N ARG A 39 -3.82 7.66 -10.44
CA ARG A 39 -5.14 7.02 -10.59
C ARG A 39 -6.01 7.15 -9.32
N GLY A 40 -5.61 8.02 -8.40
CA GLY A 40 -6.25 8.19 -7.08
C GLY A 40 -5.93 7.07 -6.09
N GLY A 41 -4.84 6.32 -6.33
CA GLY A 41 -4.31 5.36 -5.38
C GLY A 41 -3.53 6.03 -4.24
N TYR A 42 -3.04 5.22 -3.31
CA TYR A 42 -2.27 5.71 -2.18
C TYR A 42 -0.77 5.77 -2.48
N SER A 43 -0.10 6.80 -1.96
CA SER A 43 1.35 6.87 -1.95
C SER A 43 1.99 5.74 -1.11
N PRO A 44 3.32 5.58 -1.18
CA PRO A 44 4.12 4.95 -0.14
C PRO A 44 3.86 5.59 1.22
N VAL A 45 4.21 4.88 2.28
CA VAL A 45 4.31 5.51 3.59
C VAL A 45 5.58 6.35 3.55
N LEU A 46 5.41 7.66 3.60
CA LEU A 46 6.50 8.62 3.49
C LEU A 46 6.64 9.41 4.80
N PRO A 47 7.84 9.94 5.09
CA PRO A 47 8.03 10.83 6.21
C PRO A 47 7.32 12.14 5.94
N VAL A 48 6.53 12.60 6.90
CA VAL A 48 5.90 13.92 6.90
C VAL A 48 6.41 14.70 8.10
N ARG A 49 6.71 15.97 7.86
CA ARG A 49 7.23 16.90 8.87
C ARG A 49 6.30 18.08 8.97
N VAL A 50 5.87 18.40 10.18
CA VAL A 50 5.01 19.55 10.45
C VAL A 50 5.65 20.38 11.56
N THR A 51 5.74 21.69 11.36
CA THR A 51 6.10 22.61 12.43
C THR A 51 4.85 22.93 13.25
N ASP A 52 4.92 22.71 14.56
CA ASP A 52 3.81 23.01 15.46
C ASP A 52 3.71 24.50 15.79
N GLU A 53 2.72 24.88 16.60
CA GLU A 53 2.49 26.27 17.02
C GLU A 53 3.65 26.88 17.83
N ASN A 54 4.52 26.04 18.41
CA ASN A 54 5.67 26.43 19.21
C ASN A 54 6.97 26.51 18.37
N GLY A 55 6.93 26.16 17.09
CA GLY A 55 8.09 26.08 16.22
C GLY A 55 8.86 24.76 16.32
N GLU A 56 8.32 23.74 17.01
CA GLU A 56 8.91 22.40 17.09
C GLU A 56 8.54 21.58 15.85
N THR A 57 9.50 20.84 15.30
CA THR A 57 9.25 19.92 14.20
C THR A 57 8.71 18.60 14.74
N ILE A 58 7.48 18.27 14.36
CA ILE A 58 6.86 16.97 14.57
C ILE A 58 7.10 16.11 13.34
N GLU A 59 7.76 14.97 13.52
CA GLU A 59 7.90 13.94 12.50
C GLU A 59 6.85 12.84 12.67
N SER A 60 6.24 12.46 11.56
CA SER A 60 5.32 11.34 11.46
C SER A 60 5.52 10.62 10.13
N ARG A 61 4.82 9.51 9.93
CA ARG A 61 4.79 8.80 8.66
C ARG A 61 3.35 8.67 8.19
N SER A 62 3.12 8.83 6.90
CA SER A 62 1.77 8.82 6.32
C SER A 62 1.80 8.36 4.88
N ARG A 63 0.73 7.67 4.45
CA ARG A 63 0.38 7.69 3.02
C ARG A 63 -0.38 8.97 2.72
N PHE A 64 -0.49 9.32 1.46
CA PHE A 64 -1.42 10.31 0.97
C PHE A 64 -2.16 9.80 -0.26
N ALA A 65 -3.30 10.41 -0.57
CA ALA A 65 -3.99 10.27 -1.84
C ALA A 65 -4.48 11.64 -2.30
N PHE A 66 -4.60 11.81 -3.62
CA PHE A 66 -5.17 13.02 -4.19
C PHE A 66 -6.69 12.93 -4.29
N ILE A 67 -7.35 14.06 -4.07
CA ILE A 67 -8.79 14.22 -4.21
C ILE A 67 -9.09 15.40 -5.10
N ARG A 68 -10.18 15.32 -5.87
CA ARG A 68 -10.68 16.47 -6.62
C ARG A 68 -11.79 17.15 -5.83
N MET A 69 -11.56 18.41 -5.46
CA MET A 69 -12.52 19.26 -4.77
C MET A 69 -13.69 19.63 -5.69
N GLU A 70 -14.81 20.06 -5.12
CA GLU A 70 -15.98 20.54 -5.91
C GLU A 70 -15.63 21.70 -6.84
N SER A 71 -14.64 22.52 -6.47
CA SER A 71 -14.11 23.61 -7.30
C SER A 71 -13.33 23.12 -8.54
N GLY A 72 -13.05 21.82 -8.64
CA GLY A 72 -12.19 21.21 -9.65
C GLY A 72 -10.71 21.17 -9.27
N ALA A 73 -10.29 21.91 -8.24
CA ALA A 73 -8.93 21.89 -7.72
C ALA A 73 -8.57 20.53 -7.13
N VAL A 74 -7.31 20.12 -7.28
CA VAL A 74 -6.78 18.91 -6.64
C VAL A 74 -6.21 19.28 -5.28
N ASP A 75 -6.51 18.47 -4.28
CA ASP A 75 -5.93 18.58 -2.94
C ASP A 75 -5.46 17.19 -2.46
N VAL A 76 -4.84 17.15 -1.28
CA VAL A 76 -4.23 15.95 -0.72
C VAL A 76 -4.86 15.57 0.62
N VAL A 77 -5.09 14.28 0.82
CA VAL A 77 -5.53 13.70 2.09
C VAL A 77 -4.46 12.76 2.61
N PHE A 78 -4.09 12.91 3.89
CA PHE A 78 -3.11 12.06 4.56
C PHE A 78 -3.78 10.92 5.34
N TYR A 79 -3.13 9.76 5.31
CA TYR A 79 -3.51 8.53 6.00
C TYR A 79 -2.37 8.17 6.96
N PRO A 80 -2.49 8.53 8.24
CA PRO A 80 -1.39 8.43 9.18
C PRO A 80 -1.02 6.98 9.49
N ALA A 81 0.28 6.72 9.58
CA ALA A 81 0.81 5.49 10.14
C ALA A 81 0.77 5.58 11.67
N LEU A 82 0.16 4.58 12.31
CA LEU A 82 0.10 4.49 13.76
C LEU A 82 1.47 4.09 14.32
N LYS A 83 1.82 4.61 15.49
CA LYS A 83 3.05 4.17 16.19
C LYS A 83 2.94 2.70 16.61
N SER A 84 1.75 2.28 17.02
CA SER A 84 1.41 0.90 17.36
C SER A 84 0.04 0.55 16.80
N SER A 85 -0.09 -0.69 16.32
CA SER A 85 -1.36 -1.27 15.94
C SER A 85 -2.14 -1.71 17.18
N PRO A 86 -3.48 -1.64 17.20
CA PRO A 86 -4.31 -2.14 18.31
C PRO A 86 -4.42 -3.68 18.33
N LEU A 87 -3.28 -4.37 18.11
CA LEU A 87 -3.20 -5.81 17.96
C LEU A 87 -3.40 -6.56 19.29
N GLU A 88 -3.19 -5.87 20.41
CA GLU A 88 -3.42 -6.39 21.77
C GLU A 88 -4.87 -6.85 22.02
N ARG A 89 -5.81 -6.44 21.17
CA ARG A 89 -7.21 -6.87 21.21
C ARG A 89 -7.43 -8.28 20.65
N TYR A 90 -6.44 -8.86 19.98
CA TYR A 90 -6.50 -10.18 19.35
C TYR A 90 -5.61 -11.17 20.10
N ASP A 91 -5.92 -12.46 19.99
CA ASP A 91 -5.05 -13.50 20.56
C ASP A 91 -3.72 -13.65 19.81
N GLU A 92 -2.73 -14.30 20.42
CA GLU A 92 -1.37 -14.43 19.85
C GLU A 92 -1.34 -15.04 18.44
N ASN A 93 -2.21 -16.01 18.17
CA ASN A 93 -2.27 -16.68 16.88
C ASN A 93 -2.93 -15.80 15.81
N GLN A 94 -3.94 -15.01 16.19
CA GLN A 94 -4.54 -13.99 15.34
C GLN A 94 -3.54 -12.86 15.03
N GLN A 95 -2.82 -12.38 16.04
CA GLN A 95 -1.78 -11.35 15.86
C GLN A 95 -0.71 -11.82 14.87
N LYS A 96 -0.23 -13.05 15.02
CA LYS A 96 0.75 -13.63 14.09
C LYS A 96 0.22 -13.67 12.65
N GLN A 97 -1.01 -14.14 12.45
CA GLN A 97 -1.61 -14.22 11.12
C GLN A 97 -1.81 -12.82 10.50
N LEU A 98 -2.26 -11.84 11.29
CA LEU A 98 -2.39 -10.46 10.85
C LEU A 98 -1.03 -9.89 10.43
N LEU A 99 0.01 -10.07 11.25
CA LEU A 99 1.37 -9.62 10.95
C LEU A 99 2.02 -10.35 9.75
N GLU A 100 1.51 -11.51 9.36
CA GLU A 100 1.87 -12.22 8.11
C GLU A 100 1.05 -11.72 6.90
N GLY A 101 0.26 -10.65 7.05
CA GLY A 101 -0.56 -10.04 6.01
C GLY A 101 -1.87 -10.79 5.73
N LYS A 102 -2.24 -11.79 6.53
CA LYS A 102 -3.48 -12.56 6.32
C LYS A 102 -4.71 -11.79 6.77
N THR A 103 -5.80 -12.01 6.04
CA THR A 103 -7.14 -11.65 6.53
C THR A 103 -7.67 -12.80 7.38
N ILE A 104 -8.11 -12.51 8.60
CA ILE A 104 -8.66 -13.50 9.55
C ILE A 104 -10.13 -13.21 9.84
N ILE A 105 -10.85 -14.15 10.46
CA ILE A 105 -12.15 -13.88 11.08
C ILE A 105 -11.94 -13.77 12.59
N ALA A 106 -12.34 -12.64 13.17
CA ALA A 106 -12.26 -12.39 14.61
C ALA A 106 -13.53 -11.70 15.12
N ASP A 107 -13.74 -11.77 16.44
CA ASP A 107 -14.79 -11.00 17.10
C ASP A 107 -14.31 -9.55 17.25
N VAL A 108 -15.11 -8.60 16.75
CA VAL A 108 -14.85 -7.17 16.82
C VAL A 108 -15.93 -6.50 17.65
N GLU A 109 -15.51 -5.77 18.68
CA GLU A 109 -16.39 -4.96 19.51
C GLU A 109 -16.83 -3.70 18.74
N MET A 110 -18.14 -3.52 18.59
CA MET A 110 -18.75 -2.34 17.99
C MET A 110 -18.92 -1.23 19.03
N ALA A 111 -19.13 0.00 18.56
CA ALA A 111 -19.29 1.19 19.42
C ALA A 111 -20.46 1.08 20.42
N ASP A 112 -21.43 0.19 20.18
CA ASP A 112 -22.56 -0.08 21.07
C ASP A 112 -22.31 -1.25 22.05
N GLY A 113 -21.08 -1.75 22.14
CA GLY A 113 -20.66 -2.84 23.02
C GLY A 113 -21.03 -4.23 22.52
N ARG A 114 -21.64 -4.37 21.33
CA ARG A 114 -21.89 -5.69 20.74
C ARG A 114 -20.63 -6.22 20.08
N CYS A 115 -20.35 -7.51 20.26
CA CYS A 115 -19.34 -8.20 19.46
C CYS A 115 -19.96 -8.79 18.19
N SER A 116 -19.27 -8.66 17.07
CA SER A 116 -19.66 -9.29 15.80
C SER A 116 -18.46 -9.93 15.12
N LYS A 117 -18.69 -11.05 14.44
CA LYS A 117 -17.65 -11.66 13.60
C LYS A 117 -17.44 -10.83 12.34
N SER A 118 -16.18 -10.46 12.12
CA SER A 118 -15.74 -9.67 10.99
C SER A 118 -14.50 -10.29 10.37
N PHE A 119 -14.32 -10.08 9.07
CA PHE A 119 -13.01 -10.20 8.46
C PHE A 119 -12.15 -9.06 8.98
N VAL A 120 -10.93 -9.36 9.40
CA VAL A 120 -9.97 -8.42 9.96
C VAL A 120 -8.66 -8.55 9.20
N GLN A 121 -8.07 -7.43 8.81
CA GLN A 121 -6.76 -7.35 8.18
C GLN A 121 -6.00 -6.14 8.73
N ILE A 122 -4.69 -6.26 8.87
CA ILE A 122 -3.83 -5.12 9.17
C ILE A 122 -3.26 -4.56 7.86
N ASP A 123 -3.24 -3.24 7.77
CA ASP A 123 -2.42 -2.53 6.80
C ASP A 123 -1.00 -2.42 7.36
N GLU A 124 -0.06 -3.19 6.80
CA GLU A 124 1.32 -3.26 7.32
C GLU A 124 2.02 -1.89 7.32
N GLY A 125 1.76 -1.06 6.31
CA GLY A 125 2.43 0.25 6.18
C GLY A 125 1.92 1.27 7.19
N THR A 126 0.60 1.36 7.41
CA THR A 126 0.01 2.33 8.34
C THR A 126 -0.27 1.76 9.72
N LYS A 127 -0.07 0.45 9.92
CA LYS A 127 -0.36 -0.26 11.17
C LYS A 127 -1.84 -0.16 11.59
N GLN A 128 -2.73 0.19 10.66
CA GLN A 128 -4.16 0.29 10.91
C GLN A 128 -4.81 -1.10 10.79
N VAL A 129 -5.75 -1.38 11.69
CA VAL A 129 -6.55 -2.60 11.62
C VAL A 129 -7.89 -2.29 10.97
N MET A 130 -8.13 -2.89 9.82
CA MET A 130 -9.38 -2.81 9.08
C MET A 130 -10.26 -4.00 9.40
N TYR A 131 -11.57 -3.79 9.46
CA TYR A 131 -12.52 -4.88 9.60
C TYR A 131 -13.80 -4.65 8.80
N VAL A 132 -14.36 -5.74 8.29
CA VAL A 132 -15.62 -5.75 7.55
C VAL A 132 -16.49 -6.90 8.07
N PRO A 133 -17.77 -6.67 8.42
CA PRO A 133 -18.66 -7.73 8.88
C PRO A 133 -18.69 -8.93 7.93
N THR A 134 -18.61 -10.14 8.49
CA THR A 134 -18.55 -11.39 7.70
C THR A 134 -19.63 -11.50 6.63
N PRO A 135 -20.92 -11.13 6.88
CA PRO A 135 -21.96 -11.25 5.85
C PRO A 135 -21.71 -10.44 4.57
N ILE A 136 -20.99 -9.31 4.65
CA ILE A 136 -20.72 -8.44 3.51
C ILE A 136 -19.73 -9.12 2.56
N ILE A 137 -18.59 -9.57 3.07
CA ILE A 137 -17.58 -10.27 2.25
C ILE A 137 -18.09 -11.64 1.82
N ALA A 138 -18.84 -12.36 2.67
CA ALA A 138 -19.45 -13.63 2.30
C ALA A 138 -20.42 -13.48 1.12
N ARG A 139 -21.16 -12.37 1.03
CA ARG A 139 -22.02 -12.07 -0.13
C ARG A 139 -21.19 -11.89 -1.41
N ASN A 140 -20.06 -11.21 -1.32
CA ASN A 140 -19.17 -10.99 -2.47
C ASN A 140 -18.49 -12.30 -2.91
N LEU A 141 -18.02 -13.11 -1.96
CA LEU A 141 -17.49 -14.46 -2.23
C LEU A 141 -18.54 -15.37 -2.89
N LYS A 142 -19.82 -15.25 -2.52
CA LYS A 142 -20.89 -16.01 -3.18
C LYS A 142 -21.07 -15.62 -4.65
N VAL A 143 -20.91 -14.34 -4.99
CA VAL A 143 -20.93 -13.89 -6.40
C VAL A 143 -19.71 -14.44 -7.14
N LEU A 144 -18.52 -14.32 -6.53
CA LEU A 144 -17.26 -14.84 -7.07
C LEU A 144 -17.35 -16.35 -7.35
N ALA A 145 -17.85 -17.13 -6.39
CA ALA A 145 -18.00 -18.57 -6.51
C ALA A 145 -18.92 -18.96 -7.67
N GLY A 146 -20.00 -18.20 -7.90
CA GLY A 146 -20.88 -18.41 -9.05
C GLY A 146 -20.21 -18.07 -10.39
N MET A 147 -19.42 -17.00 -10.44
CA MET A 147 -18.72 -16.56 -11.65
C MET A 147 -17.56 -17.49 -12.06
N MET A 148 -16.87 -18.07 -11.07
CA MET A 148 -15.67 -18.89 -11.28
C MET A 148 -15.92 -20.38 -11.05
N HIS A 149 -17.17 -20.79 -10.82
CA HIS A 149 -17.57 -22.17 -10.52
C HIS A 149 -16.82 -22.80 -9.33
N LEU A 150 -16.57 -22.01 -8.28
CA LEU A 150 -15.85 -22.46 -7.09
C LEU A 150 -16.77 -23.28 -6.18
N GLY A 151 -16.20 -24.35 -5.60
CA GLY A 151 -16.86 -25.17 -4.60
C GLY A 151 -16.70 -24.63 -3.18
N THR A 152 -17.28 -25.37 -2.23
CA THR A 152 -17.24 -25.02 -0.80
C THR A 152 -15.83 -25.03 -0.23
N VAL A 153 -14.95 -25.89 -0.74
CA VAL A 153 -13.56 -26.01 -0.24
C VAL A 153 -12.77 -24.76 -0.59
N GLU A 154 -12.84 -24.29 -1.83
CA GLU A 154 -12.12 -23.07 -2.24
C GLU A 154 -12.64 -21.83 -1.50
N VAL A 155 -13.97 -21.71 -1.37
CA VAL A 155 -14.58 -20.59 -0.63
C VAL A 155 -14.17 -20.62 0.84
N ASN A 156 -14.15 -21.79 1.47
CA ASN A 156 -13.75 -21.93 2.86
C ASN A 156 -12.26 -21.59 3.07
N GLY A 157 -11.38 -21.98 2.13
CA GLY A 157 -9.97 -21.57 2.14
C GLY A 157 -9.82 -20.05 2.14
N MET A 158 -10.49 -19.36 1.23
CA MET A 158 -10.46 -17.89 1.16
C MET A 158 -10.98 -17.21 2.42
N GLN A 159 -12.04 -17.77 3.05
CA GLN A 159 -12.55 -17.25 4.32
C GLN A 159 -11.54 -17.37 5.48
N HIS A 160 -10.56 -18.26 5.36
CA HIS A 160 -9.47 -18.42 6.33
C HIS A 160 -8.18 -17.73 5.88
N GLY A 161 -8.27 -16.80 4.93
CA GLY A 161 -7.14 -15.99 4.47
C GLY A 161 -6.25 -16.67 3.44
N GLU A 162 -6.63 -17.85 2.94
CA GLU A 162 -5.85 -18.57 1.92
C GLU A 162 -6.31 -18.15 0.51
N PRO A 163 -5.44 -17.49 -0.29
CA PRO A 163 -5.79 -17.12 -1.66
C PRO A 163 -5.85 -18.36 -2.57
N LEU A 164 -6.68 -18.27 -3.61
CA LEU A 164 -6.89 -19.32 -4.59
C LEU A 164 -6.29 -18.93 -5.94
N THR A 165 -5.38 -19.76 -6.45
CA THR A 165 -4.89 -19.65 -7.83
C THR A 165 -5.77 -20.47 -8.77
N VAL A 166 -6.26 -19.83 -9.83
CA VAL A 166 -6.99 -20.46 -10.93
C VAL A 166 -6.32 -20.14 -12.28
N ALA A 167 -6.63 -20.91 -13.33
CA ALA A 167 -6.25 -20.55 -14.69
C ALA A 167 -7.40 -19.82 -15.38
N VAL A 168 -7.16 -18.60 -15.85
CA VAL A 168 -8.11 -17.80 -16.64
C VAL A 168 -7.47 -17.55 -18.00
N GLU A 169 -8.11 -18.03 -19.07
CA GLU A 169 -7.59 -17.94 -20.44
C GLU A 169 -6.17 -18.54 -20.61
N GLY A 170 -5.82 -19.53 -19.77
CA GLY A 170 -4.51 -20.18 -19.78
C GLY A 170 -3.46 -19.51 -18.88
N GLU A 171 -3.75 -18.34 -18.31
CA GLU A 171 -2.85 -17.61 -17.43
C GLU A 171 -3.24 -17.79 -15.94
N PRO A 172 -2.25 -17.91 -15.03
CA PRO A 172 -2.54 -18.01 -13.61
C PRO A 172 -3.08 -16.67 -13.08
N VAL A 173 -4.20 -16.73 -12.36
CA VAL A 173 -4.79 -15.61 -11.64
C VAL A 173 -5.08 -16.07 -10.22
N THR A 174 -4.57 -15.31 -9.25
CA THR A 174 -4.81 -15.55 -7.83
C THR A 174 -5.86 -14.59 -7.29
N VAL A 175 -6.86 -15.12 -6.59
CA VAL A 175 -7.96 -14.37 -5.99
C VAL A 175 -8.04 -14.65 -4.49
N GLY A 176 -8.36 -13.64 -3.70
CA GLY A 176 -8.48 -13.78 -2.25
C GLY A 176 -9.13 -12.57 -1.60
N ILE A 177 -9.30 -12.65 -0.28
CA ILE A 177 -9.83 -11.54 0.52
C ILE A 177 -8.69 -10.53 0.76
N ASP A 178 -8.96 -9.27 0.45
CA ASP A 178 -8.05 -8.15 0.69
C ASP A 178 -8.90 -6.89 0.96
N LEU A 179 -8.89 -6.42 2.21
CA LEU A 179 -9.72 -5.32 2.68
C LEU A 179 -9.24 -3.95 2.20
N HIS A 180 -8.04 -3.85 1.60
CA HIS A 180 -7.64 -2.64 0.87
C HIS A 180 -8.44 -2.47 -0.43
N ASN A 181 -8.97 -3.58 -0.98
CA ASN A 181 -9.80 -3.52 -2.17
C ASN A 181 -11.22 -3.03 -1.81
N LYS A 182 -11.80 -2.16 -2.65
CA LYS A 182 -13.16 -1.61 -2.45
C LYS A 182 -14.24 -2.68 -2.30
N THR A 183 -14.05 -3.87 -2.89
CA THR A 183 -14.99 -5.00 -2.77
C THR A 183 -14.60 -5.98 -1.65
N GLY A 184 -13.45 -5.79 -1.02
CA GLY A 184 -12.82 -6.76 -0.12
C GLY A 184 -12.28 -8.02 -0.82
N ILE A 185 -12.27 -8.05 -2.15
CA ILE A 185 -11.75 -9.16 -2.97
C ILE A 185 -10.74 -8.60 -3.96
N ARG A 186 -9.52 -9.15 -3.94
CA ARG A 186 -8.46 -8.79 -4.90
C ARG A 186 -8.24 -9.91 -5.90
N PHE A 187 -8.00 -9.52 -7.15
CA PHE A 187 -7.46 -10.37 -8.19
C PHE A 187 -6.02 -9.94 -8.45
N CYS A 188 -5.13 -10.91 -8.63
CA CYS A 188 -3.72 -10.71 -8.92
C CYS A 188 -3.33 -11.63 -10.08
N ALA A 189 -2.74 -11.09 -11.14
CA ALA A 189 -2.16 -11.92 -12.18
C ALA A 189 -0.93 -12.64 -11.62
N GLY A 190 -0.91 -13.97 -11.70
CA GLY A 190 0.12 -14.78 -11.06
C GLY A 190 -0.40 -15.85 -10.12
N ASP A 191 0.55 -16.52 -9.48
CA ASP A 191 0.33 -17.57 -8.49
C ASP A 191 0.32 -17.02 -7.04
N ALA A 192 0.28 -17.92 -6.07
CA ALA A 192 0.28 -17.59 -4.65
C ALA A 192 1.57 -16.86 -4.20
N GLN A 193 2.69 -17.01 -4.92
CA GLN A 193 3.90 -16.24 -4.65
C GLN A 193 3.69 -14.78 -5.05
N LYS A 194 3.22 -14.53 -6.28
CA LYS A 194 2.83 -13.19 -6.74
C LYS A 194 1.73 -12.56 -5.88
N TRP A 195 0.82 -13.37 -5.34
CA TRP A 195 -0.15 -12.89 -4.36
C TRP A 195 0.52 -12.35 -3.09
N LYS A 196 1.49 -13.07 -2.53
CA LYS A 196 2.25 -12.70 -1.32
C LYS A 196 3.23 -11.55 -1.56
N GLU A 197 3.64 -11.37 -2.80
CA GLU A 197 4.28 -10.15 -3.31
C GLU A 197 3.27 -8.98 -3.40
N GLN A 198 2.09 -9.08 -2.77
CA GLN A 198 1.02 -8.09 -2.61
C GLN A 198 1.55 -6.66 -2.56
N PRO A 199 1.49 -5.85 -3.65
CA PRO A 199 2.68 -5.09 -4.05
C PRO A 199 3.61 -4.87 -2.85
N LYS A 200 4.42 -5.90 -2.51
CA LYS A 200 5.58 -5.72 -1.66
C LYS A 200 6.33 -4.79 -2.55
N ARG A 201 6.15 -3.49 -2.28
CA ARG A 201 6.63 -2.41 -3.09
C ARG A 201 8.13 -2.67 -3.03
N GLU A 202 8.67 -3.38 -4.01
CA GLU A 202 10.09 -3.69 -4.10
C GLU A 202 10.72 -2.37 -4.48
N TRP A 203 10.75 -1.50 -3.49
CA TRP A 203 11.73 -0.45 -3.38
C TRP A 203 13.01 -1.23 -3.20
N ASP A 204 13.91 -1.05 -4.14
CA ASP A 204 15.28 -1.39 -3.88
C ASP A 204 15.72 -0.60 -2.64
N LYS A 205 16.69 -1.15 -1.90
CA LYS A 205 17.31 -0.43 -0.78
C LYS A 205 17.65 1.02 -1.16
N TYR A 206 18.08 1.24 -2.40
CA TYR A 206 18.32 2.56 -2.98
C TYR A 206 17.50 2.74 -4.25
N THR A 207 16.56 3.67 -4.22
CA THR A 207 15.73 4.05 -5.35
C THR A 207 16.09 5.47 -5.80
N PHE A 208 17.01 5.54 -6.77
CA PHE A 208 17.52 6.81 -7.30
C PHE A 208 16.54 7.46 -8.27
N GLY A 209 16.23 8.73 -8.02
CA GLY A 209 15.53 9.62 -8.94
C GLY A 209 16.46 10.63 -9.61
N CYS A 210 15.87 11.72 -10.09
CA CYS A 210 16.58 12.81 -10.77
C CYS A 210 17.22 13.81 -9.81
N TYR A 211 16.69 13.95 -8.59
CA TYR A 211 17.11 14.98 -7.63
C TYR A 211 17.66 14.38 -6.32
N GLY A 212 17.45 13.09 -6.09
CA GLY A 212 17.83 12.41 -4.87
C GLY A 212 17.51 10.93 -4.90
N CYS A 213 17.53 10.31 -3.73
CA CYS A 213 17.36 8.88 -3.56
C CYS A 213 16.43 8.59 -2.40
N TRP A 214 15.41 7.78 -2.67
CA TRP A 214 14.61 7.14 -1.63
C TRP A 214 15.35 5.90 -1.13
N VAL A 215 15.69 5.91 0.15
CA VAL A 215 16.41 4.83 0.83
C VAL A 215 15.44 4.07 1.71
N MET A 216 15.40 2.74 1.55
CA MET A 216 14.63 1.88 2.45
C MET A 216 15.49 1.44 3.64
N ASP A 217 14.96 1.60 4.85
CA ASP A 217 15.54 1.05 6.08
C ASP A 217 15.19 -0.45 6.28
N ASP A 218 15.76 -1.07 7.32
CA ASP A 218 15.54 -2.49 7.62
C ASP A 218 14.08 -2.80 8.05
N ASP A 219 13.33 -1.78 8.49
CA ASP A 219 11.92 -1.87 8.87
C ASP A 219 10.97 -1.62 7.68
N GLY A 220 11.52 -1.35 6.49
CA GLY A 220 10.76 -1.08 5.27
C GLY A 220 10.26 0.36 5.12
N ASN A 221 10.69 1.28 5.99
CA ASN A 221 10.37 2.70 5.84
C ASN A 221 11.25 3.36 4.78
N LEU A 222 10.70 4.37 4.12
CA LEU A 222 11.42 5.16 3.14
C LEU A 222 11.85 6.49 3.75
N ASP A 223 13.10 6.86 3.52
CA ASP A 223 13.64 8.19 3.80
C ASP A 223 14.28 8.76 2.53
N TYR A 224 14.30 10.08 2.40
CA TYR A 224 14.83 10.74 1.22
C TYR A 224 16.17 11.38 1.52
N VAL A 225 17.15 11.12 0.66
CA VAL A 225 18.46 11.79 0.67
C VAL A 225 18.55 12.60 -0.62
N PRO A 226 18.62 13.93 -0.56
CA PRO A 226 18.82 14.73 -1.77
C PRO A 226 20.24 14.52 -2.32
N GLU A 227 20.43 14.73 -3.62
CA GLU A 227 21.72 14.45 -4.29
C GLU A 227 22.90 15.20 -3.66
N GLU A 228 22.68 16.44 -3.23
CA GLU A 228 23.69 17.25 -2.54
C GLU A 228 24.19 16.66 -1.21
N GLU A 229 23.42 15.75 -0.61
CA GLU A 229 23.76 15.06 0.64
C GLU A 229 24.23 13.62 0.42
N TYR A 230 24.45 13.19 -0.82
CA TYR A 230 24.92 11.83 -1.12
C TYR A 230 26.28 11.53 -0.48
N THR A 231 26.32 10.42 0.25
CA THR A 231 27.54 9.81 0.74
C THR A 231 28.31 9.12 -0.38
N GLU A 232 29.58 8.79 -0.15
CA GLU A 232 30.37 7.99 -1.10
C GLU A 232 29.70 6.63 -1.41
N GLU A 233 28.99 6.05 -0.45
CA GLU A 233 28.21 4.83 -0.66
C GLU A 233 27.09 5.06 -1.68
N LEU A 234 26.28 6.10 -1.49
CA LEU A 234 25.18 6.43 -2.40
C LEU A 234 25.69 6.73 -3.81
N TRP A 235 26.80 7.46 -3.95
CA TRP A 235 27.43 7.69 -5.25
C TRP A 235 27.88 6.40 -5.95
N ASN A 236 28.43 5.46 -5.18
CA ASN A 236 28.86 4.17 -5.73
C ASN A 236 27.66 3.29 -6.12
N GLU A 237 26.59 3.28 -5.32
CA GLU A 237 25.37 2.54 -5.63
C GLU A 237 24.62 3.13 -6.82
N GLN A 238 24.61 4.45 -6.98
CA GLN A 238 24.01 5.11 -8.16
C GLN A 238 24.74 4.69 -9.44
N LYS A 239 26.08 4.67 -9.42
CA LYS A 239 26.90 4.20 -10.55
C LYS A 239 26.61 2.75 -10.92
N LYS A 240 26.60 1.85 -9.92
CA LYS A 240 26.24 0.43 -10.12
C LYS A 240 24.83 0.28 -10.69
N SER A 241 23.87 1.07 -10.20
CA SER A 241 22.50 1.07 -10.71
C SER A 241 22.44 1.49 -12.18
N GLY A 242 23.14 2.56 -12.55
CA GLY A 242 23.27 3.00 -13.95
C GLY A 242 23.89 1.95 -14.86
N GLU A 243 24.92 1.24 -14.40
CA GLU A 243 25.55 0.14 -15.15
C GLU A 243 24.59 -1.05 -15.36
N ARG A 244 23.86 -1.46 -14.31
CA ARG A 244 22.84 -2.52 -14.41
C ARG A 244 21.75 -2.17 -15.40
N ASN A 245 21.24 -0.93 -15.37
CA ASN A 245 20.18 -0.48 -16.27
C ASN A 245 20.65 -0.43 -17.73
N ARG A 246 21.90 0.01 -17.97
CA ARG A 246 22.51 -0.04 -19.31
C ARG A 246 22.66 -1.47 -19.82
N ALA A 247 23.13 -2.39 -18.98
CA ALA A 247 23.25 -3.79 -19.34
C ALA A 247 21.89 -4.43 -19.65
N ALA A 248 20.86 -4.16 -18.85
CA ALA A 248 19.50 -4.67 -19.08
C ALA A 248 18.86 -4.08 -20.36
N GLY A 249 19.14 -2.82 -20.69
CA GLY A 249 18.66 -2.18 -21.92
C GLY A 249 19.34 -2.70 -23.20
N LEU A 250 20.54 -3.28 -23.11
CA LEU A 250 21.23 -3.93 -24.23
C LEU A 250 20.71 -5.35 -24.53
N HIS A 251 19.94 -5.95 -23.62
CA HIS A 251 19.36 -7.29 -23.76
C HIS A 251 17.86 -7.29 -24.12
N LYS A 252 17.29 -6.12 -24.43
CA LYS A 252 15.96 -5.95 -25.01
C LYS A 252 16.07 -5.60 -26.50
#